data_AF-A0AAN6Z8J9-F1
#
_entry.id   AF-A0AAN6Z8J9-F1
#
_cell.length_a   1.000
_cell.length_b   1.000
_cell.length_c   1.000
_cell.angle_alpha   90.00
_cell.angle_beta   90.00
_cell.angle_gamma   90.00
#
_symmetry.space_group_name_H-M   'P 1'
#
loop_
_entity.id
_entity.type
_entity.pdbx_description
1 polymer ?
#
loop_
_entity_poly.entity_id
_entity_poly.type
_entity_poly.pdbx_seq_one_letter_code
_entity_poly.pdbx_strand_id
1 'polypeptide(L)'
;MGRISLFSLVLGALALPALAHPSPGIKRDAPNAIHITPGPGLPTLESLGLTPEQLYKMTVDYLAEDNGTPSGPGPGLAKRWTDTCHTADYQGYGPDGRMIAPDGRMLRPAGLQNLAACNIYLQRLDTTRCVVGPIGGEATFMCTANSFAGEPPAYIAGWGLGSIGGYVSSYCRDVAAAVYRVGTACPYYCKSGKCGKSAVMAAQGNGDLIVEIAGY
;
A
#
# COMPACT_ATOMS: atom_id res chain seq x y z
N MET A 1 -51.76 74.55 18.16
CA MET A 1 -50.43 75.12 17.88
C MET A 1 -49.38 74.31 18.64
N GLY A 2 -48.26 73.95 18.00
CA GLY A 2 -47.15 73.22 18.63
C GLY A 2 -47.40 71.72 18.84
N ARG A 3 -46.39 70.84 18.77
CA ARG A 3 -44.98 70.99 18.35
C ARG A 3 -44.56 69.73 17.58
N ILE A 4 -43.80 69.90 16.49
CA ILE A 4 -43.15 68.78 15.79
C ILE A 4 -41.84 68.48 16.52
N SER A 5 -41.60 67.22 16.89
CA SER A 5 -40.34 66.79 17.49
C SER A 5 -39.62 65.84 16.54
N LEU A 6 -38.49 66.28 15.98
CA LEU A 6 -37.61 65.43 15.19
C LEU A 6 -36.91 64.42 16.12
N PHE A 7 -36.92 63.14 15.74
CA PHE A 7 -35.95 62.16 16.23
C PHE A 7 -35.14 61.66 15.04
N SER A 8 -33.88 62.12 14.97
CA SER A 8 -32.94 61.68 13.93
C SER A 8 -32.42 60.28 14.26
N LEU A 9 -32.65 59.32 13.37
CA LEU A 9 -32.00 58.01 13.44
C LEU A 9 -30.52 58.15 13.03
N VAL A 10 -29.60 57.78 13.91
CA VAL A 10 -28.18 57.62 13.57
C VAL A 10 -27.91 56.15 13.26
N LEU A 11 -27.78 55.81 11.97
CA LEU A 11 -27.28 54.50 11.56
C LEU A 11 -25.75 54.47 11.72
N GLY A 12 -25.26 53.83 12.78
CA GLY A 12 -23.85 53.48 12.92
C GLY A 12 -23.53 52.20 12.13
N ALA A 13 -22.81 52.33 11.01
CA ALA A 13 -22.35 51.18 10.24
C ALA A 13 -21.12 50.53 10.89
N LEU A 14 -21.33 49.40 11.58
CA LEU A 14 -20.24 48.55 12.08
C LEU A 14 -19.64 47.73 10.93
N ALA A 15 -18.54 48.20 10.36
CA ALA A 15 -17.73 47.43 9.43
C ALA A 15 -16.95 46.34 10.18
N LEU A 16 -17.45 45.10 10.12
CA LEU A 16 -16.70 43.93 10.58
C LEU A 16 -15.48 43.70 9.68
N PRO A 17 -14.26 43.53 10.22
CA PRO A 17 -13.11 43.16 9.40
C PRO A 17 -13.33 41.77 8.82
N ALA A 18 -13.25 41.64 7.50
CA ALA A 18 -13.36 40.37 6.82
C ALA A 18 -12.23 39.45 7.28
N LEU A 19 -12.59 38.37 8.01
CA LEU A 19 -11.67 37.30 8.34
C LEU A 19 -11.17 36.67 7.04
N ALA A 20 -9.93 36.96 6.69
CA ALA A 20 -9.22 36.30 5.60
C ALA A 20 -9.12 34.81 5.95
N HIS A 21 -10.04 34.01 5.41
CA HIS A 21 -9.97 32.57 5.55
C HIS A 21 -8.68 32.13 4.84
N PRO A 22 -7.75 31.45 5.51
CA PRO A 22 -6.58 30.92 4.84
C PRO A 22 -7.08 29.95 3.78
N SER A 23 -6.86 30.31 2.52
CA SER A 23 -7.11 29.41 1.39
C SER A 23 -6.39 28.10 1.69
N PRO A 24 -7.02 26.92 1.54
CA PRO A 24 -6.36 25.63 1.72
C PRO A 24 -5.33 25.47 0.61
N GLY A 25 -4.16 26.08 0.81
CA GLY A 25 -3.03 25.98 -0.08
C GLY A 25 -2.68 24.52 -0.21
N ILE A 26 -2.77 23.99 -1.43
CA ILE A 26 -2.38 22.62 -1.74
C ILE A 26 -0.92 22.50 -1.37
N LYS A 27 -0.65 21.93 -0.19
CA LYS A 27 0.68 21.52 0.20
C LYS A 27 1.09 20.47 -0.81
N ARG A 28 2.00 20.82 -1.72
CA ARG A 28 2.71 19.81 -2.49
C ARG A 28 3.49 18.98 -1.46
N ASP A 29 3.28 17.68 -1.49
CA ASP A 29 4.06 16.76 -0.67
C ASP A 29 5.56 16.95 -0.94
N ALA A 30 6.38 16.68 0.07
CA ALA A 30 7.83 16.77 -0.10
C ALA A 30 8.26 15.83 -1.23
N PRO A 31 9.26 16.19 -2.06
CA PRO A 31 9.71 15.35 -3.17
C PRO A 31 10.25 13.97 -2.71
N ASN A 32 10.50 13.82 -1.40
CA ASN A 32 11.06 12.65 -0.74
C ASN A 32 10.06 12.06 0.28
N ALA A 33 8.78 11.99 -0.08
CA ALA A 33 7.72 11.36 0.72
C ALA A 33 7.21 10.07 0.06
N ILE A 34 6.96 9.04 0.87
CA ILE A 34 6.20 7.85 0.46
C ILE A 34 4.97 7.77 1.35
N HIS A 35 3.79 7.74 0.75
CA HIS A 35 2.53 7.63 1.48
C HIS A 35 2.07 6.18 1.46
N ILE A 36 1.73 5.68 2.65
CA ILE A 36 1.11 4.36 2.84
C ILE A 36 -0.37 4.57 3.09
N THR A 37 -1.20 3.85 2.34
CA THR A 37 -2.60 3.58 2.70
C THR A 37 -2.66 2.20 3.36
N PRO A 38 -2.93 2.11 4.67
CA PRO A 38 -3.15 0.85 5.35
C PRO A 38 -4.31 0.05 4.78
N GLY A 39 -4.22 -1.28 4.88
CA GLY A 39 -5.39 -2.15 4.72
C GLY A 39 -6.46 -1.93 5.80
N PRO A 40 -7.70 -2.40 5.59
CA PRO A 40 -8.78 -2.28 6.56
C PRO A 40 -8.39 -2.82 7.95
N GLY A 41 -8.54 -1.98 8.98
CA GLY A 41 -8.22 -2.32 10.36
C GLY A 41 -6.73 -2.31 10.72
N LEU A 42 -5.82 -1.96 9.80
CA LEU A 42 -4.39 -1.85 10.08
C LEU A 42 -4.01 -0.41 10.51
N PRO A 43 -3.02 -0.25 11.41
CA PRO A 43 -2.55 1.06 11.90
C PRO A 43 -2.01 2.00 10.80
N THR A 44 -2.16 3.32 10.96
CA THR A 44 -1.52 4.32 10.09
C THR A 44 -0.04 4.53 10.44
N LEU A 45 0.76 5.07 9.51
CA LEU A 45 2.15 5.48 9.81
C LEU A 45 2.25 6.40 11.03
N GLU A 46 1.34 7.37 11.14
CA GLU A 46 1.26 8.28 12.29
C GLU A 46 1.06 7.53 13.61
N SER A 47 0.18 6.53 13.63
CA SER A 47 -0.04 5.69 14.82
C SER A 47 1.14 4.76 15.17
N LEU A 48 2.07 4.55 14.22
CA LEU A 48 3.35 3.88 14.43
C LEU A 48 4.48 4.86 14.80
N GLY A 49 4.19 6.16 14.90
CA GLY A 49 5.18 7.21 15.17
C GLY A 49 6.11 7.51 13.99
N LEU A 50 5.67 7.25 12.76
CA LEU A 50 6.45 7.43 11.53
C LEU A 50 5.86 8.53 10.62
N THR A 51 6.72 9.36 10.05
CA THR A 51 6.35 10.30 8.97
C THR A 51 6.65 9.72 7.57
N PRO A 52 6.02 10.22 6.49
CA PRO A 52 6.34 9.83 5.12
C PRO A 52 7.82 10.01 4.73
N GLU A 53 8.49 11.02 5.26
CA GLU A 53 9.91 11.31 5.01
C GLU A 53 10.83 10.35 5.77
N GLN A 54 10.47 9.99 7.00
CA GLN A 54 11.17 8.95 7.76
C GLN A 54 11.07 7.60 7.05
N LEU A 55 9.87 7.25 6.57
CA LEU A 55 9.66 6.04 5.78
C LEU A 55 10.48 6.07 4.48
N TYR A 56 10.48 7.18 3.75
CA TYR A 56 11.33 7.34 2.56
C TYR A 56 12.81 7.11 2.87
N LYS A 57 13.34 7.72 3.95
CA LYS A 57 14.74 7.49 4.36
C LYS A 57 15.00 6.00 4.66
N MET A 58 14.12 5.36 5.43
CA MET A 58 14.24 3.94 5.74
C MET A 58 14.17 3.05 4.49
N THR A 59 13.36 3.41 3.49
CA THR A 59 13.30 2.74 2.19
C THR A 59 14.61 2.87 1.42
N VAL A 60 15.23 4.06 1.41
CA VAL A 60 16.54 4.27 0.76
C VAL A 60 17.63 3.47 1.48
N ASP A 61 17.67 3.51 2.82
CA ASP A 61 18.63 2.75 3.63
C ASP A 61 18.47 1.23 3.37
N TYR A 62 17.24 0.71 3.44
CA TYR A 62 16.91 -0.70 3.18
C TYR A 62 17.35 -1.17 1.79
N LEU A 63 17.13 -0.37 0.75
CA LEU A 63 17.54 -0.71 -0.63
C LEU A 63 19.05 -0.61 -0.85
N ALA A 64 19.77 0.20 -0.05
CA ALA A 64 21.22 0.22 -0.05
C ALA A 64 21.84 -0.97 0.70
N GLU A 65 21.17 -1.48 1.74
CA GLU A 65 21.60 -2.65 2.52
C GLU A 65 21.33 -4.00 1.82
N ASP A 66 20.25 -4.14 1.05
CA ASP A 66 19.84 -5.40 0.37
C ASP A 66 20.75 -5.81 -0.82
N ASN A 67 21.99 -5.29 -0.87
CA ASN A 67 23.00 -5.47 -1.93
C ASN A 67 23.65 -6.88 -1.97
N GLY A 68 22.89 -7.93 -1.69
CA GLY A 68 23.20 -9.27 -2.20
C GLY A 68 23.55 -10.36 -1.18
N THR A 69 22.71 -10.59 -0.17
CA THR A 69 22.63 -11.94 0.43
C THR A 69 21.17 -12.27 0.74
N PRO A 70 20.50 -13.11 -0.07
CA PRO A 70 19.18 -13.61 0.28
C PRO A 70 19.26 -14.32 1.63
N SER A 71 18.56 -13.80 2.64
CA SER A 71 18.32 -14.57 3.85
C SER A 71 17.68 -15.89 3.44
N GLY A 72 18.36 -17.01 3.70
CA GLY A 72 17.90 -18.33 3.27
C GLY A 72 16.47 -18.61 3.72
N PRO A 73 15.72 -19.51 3.05
CA PRO A 73 14.35 -19.81 3.43
C PRO A 73 14.28 -20.15 4.92
N GLY A 74 13.60 -19.30 5.69
CA GLY A 74 13.37 -19.53 7.11
C GLY A 74 12.72 -20.90 7.32
N PRO A 75 12.90 -21.53 8.50
CA PRO A 75 12.45 -22.90 8.77
C PRO A 75 10.97 -23.04 8.43
N GLY A 76 10.70 -23.65 7.28
CA GLY A 76 9.43 -23.48 6.60
C GLY A 76 8.32 -24.29 7.24
N LEU A 77 7.24 -23.61 7.63
CA LEU A 77 5.93 -24.26 7.62
C LEU A 77 5.69 -24.85 6.22
N ALA A 78 5.05 -26.02 6.17
CA ALA A 78 4.77 -26.70 4.91
C ALA A 78 3.92 -25.80 3.99
N LYS A 79 4.56 -25.20 2.98
CA LYS A 79 3.90 -24.31 2.02
C LYS A 79 2.89 -25.11 1.21
N ARG A 80 1.63 -24.68 1.25
CA ARG A 80 0.53 -25.22 0.42
C ARG A 80 0.44 -24.56 -0.95
N TRP A 81 1.19 -23.48 -1.16
CA TRP A 81 1.25 -22.72 -2.39
C TRP A 81 2.69 -22.63 -2.91
N THR A 82 2.85 -22.77 -4.23
CA THR A 82 4.13 -22.58 -4.90
C THR A 82 4.31 -21.11 -5.22
N ASP A 83 5.13 -20.44 -4.41
CA ASP A 83 5.61 -19.08 -4.64
C ASP A 83 6.02 -18.84 -6.10
N THR A 84 5.34 -17.92 -6.77
CA THR A 84 5.41 -17.69 -8.22
C THR A 84 5.76 -16.23 -8.50
N CYS A 85 6.87 -15.99 -9.20
CA CYS A 85 7.22 -14.67 -9.71
C CYS A 85 6.60 -14.45 -11.08
N HIS A 86 6.01 -13.27 -11.31
CA HIS A 86 5.53 -12.87 -12.62
C HIS A 86 6.67 -12.26 -13.45
N THR A 87 6.66 -12.52 -14.76
CA THR A 87 7.64 -12.00 -15.72
C THR A 87 6.94 -11.20 -16.82
N ALA A 88 7.70 -10.47 -17.63
CA ALA A 88 7.14 -9.72 -18.76
C ALA A 88 6.44 -10.62 -19.80
N ASP A 89 6.86 -11.89 -19.89
CA ASP A 89 6.30 -12.91 -20.79
C ASP A 89 5.13 -13.69 -20.18
N TYR A 90 4.67 -13.32 -18.97
CA TYR A 90 3.51 -13.95 -18.33
C TYR A 90 2.20 -13.51 -19.01
N GLN A 91 2.01 -14.01 -20.23
CA GLN A 91 0.78 -13.92 -20.99
C GLN A 91 -0.08 -15.17 -20.73
N GLY A 92 -1.12 -14.99 -19.92
CA GLY A 92 -2.33 -15.80 -20.04
C GLY A 92 -2.67 -16.69 -18.85
N TYR A 93 -3.87 -17.24 -18.96
CA TYR A 93 -4.30 -18.35 -18.16
C TYR A 93 -3.90 -19.66 -18.81
N GLY A 94 -3.47 -20.62 -17.99
CA GLY A 94 -3.75 -22.02 -18.30
C GLY A 94 -5.26 -22.29 -18.38
N PRO A 95 -5.67 -23.42 -18.99
CA PRO A 95 -7.08 -23.80 -19.16
C PRO A 95 -7.83 -24.14 -17.83
N ASP A 96 -7.29 -23.74 -16.68
CA ASP A 96 -7.71 -24.03 -15.30
C ASP A 96 -8.10 -22.79 -14.45
N GLY A 97 -7.65 -21.56 -14.80
CA GLY A 97 -8.49 -20.35 -14.67
C GLY A 97 -8.45 -19.39 -13.45
N ARG A 98 -7.31 -18.94 -12.85
CA ARG A 98 -7.22 -17.80 -11.86
C ARG A 98 -5.82 -17.15 -11.73
N MET A 99 -5.54 -15.83 -11.76
CA MET A 99 -6.26 -14.61 -12.22
C MET A 99 -5.45 -13.78 -13.30
N ILE A 100 -5.90 -13.70 -14.57
CA ILE A 100 -5.71 -12.58 -15.49
C ILE A 100 -6.80 -11.61 -15.04
N ALA A 101 -6.52 -10.30 -15.00
CA ALA A 101 -7.60 -9.34 -14.90
C ALA A 101 -8.64 -9.60 -16.03
N PRO A 102 -9.96 -9.54 -15.77
CA PRO A 102 -11.00 -9.81 -16.77
C PRO A 102 -10.94 -8.96 -18.06
N ASP A 103 -10.09 -7.95 -18.08
CA ASP A 103 -9.83 -7.05 -19.21
C ASP A 103 -8.48 -7.31 -19.94
N GLY A 104 -7.80 -8.42 -19.63
CA GLY A 104 -6.55 -8.82 -20.27
C GLY A 104 -5.32 -8.03 -19.82
N ARG A 105 -5.42 -7.15 -18.80
CA ARG A 105 -4.24 -6.44 -18.28
C ARG A 105 -3.39 -7.35 -17.40
N MET A 106 -2.13 -7.53 -17.78
CA MET A 106 -1.10 -7.99 -16.83
C MET A 106 -1.11 -7.08 -15.60
N LEU A 107 -0.89 -7.69 -14.43
CA LEU A 107 -0.43 -6.99 -13.25
C LEU A 107 0.79 -6.14 -13.63
N ARG A 108 0.65 -4.83 -13.50
CA ARG A 108 1.79 -3.93 -13.62
C ARG A 108 2.79 -4.28 -12.52
N PRO A 109 4.09 -4.22 -12.79
CA PRO A 109 5.09 -4.46 -11.75
C PRO A 109 4.98 -3.38 -10.66
N ALA A 110 5.13 -3.76 -9.39
CA ALA A 110 5.23 -2.86 -8.25
C ALA A 110 6.59 -2.16 -8.23
N GLY A 111 6.62 -0.84 -8.06
CA GLY A 111 7.86 -0.06 -7.98
C GLY A 111 8.73 -0.51 -6.81
N LEU A 112 10.05 -0.55 -6.98
CA LEU A 112 10.95 -1.12 -5.98
C LEU A 112 10.95 -0.33 -4.66
N GLN A 113 10.88 1.00 -4.72
CA GLN A 113 10.77 1.86 -3.53
C GLN A 113 9.42 1.66 -2.85
N ASN A 114 8.33 1.63 -3.61
CA ASN A 114 6.99 1.40 -3.06
C ASN A 114 6.85 0.00 -2.44
N LEU A 115 7.47 -1.01 -3.06
CA LEU A 115 7.52 -2.39 -2.54
C LEU A 115 8.28 -2.46 -1.21
N ALA A 116 9.45 -1.84 -1.14
CA ALA A 116 10.26 -1.77 0.07
C ALA A 116 9.57 -0.96 1.19
N ALA A 117 8.91 0.15 0.86
CA ALA A 117 8.12 0.92 1.83
C ALA A 117 6.97 0.11 2.44
N CYS A 118 6.23 -0.64 1.61
CA CYS A 118 5.23 -1.59 2.12
C CYS A 118 5.86 -2.72 2.95
N ASN A 119 7.06 -3.20 2.60
CA ASN A 119 7.77 -4.18 3.42
C ASN A 119 8.05 -3.64 4.83
N ILE A 120 8.69 -2.47 4.91
CA ILE A 120 9.06 -1.79 6.15
C ILE A 120 7.81 -1.54 7.02
N TYR A 121 6.74 -1.03 6.42
CA TYR A 121 5.47 -0.81 7.11
C TYR A 121 4.91 -2.13 7.70
N LEU A 122 4.81 -3.19 6.90
CA LEU A 122 4.28 -4.49 7.35
C LEU A 122 5.18 -5.16 8.40
N GLN A 123 6.52 -4.99 8.34
CA GLN A 123 7.43 -5.43 9.41
C GLN A 123 7.19 -4.67 10.72
N ARG A 124 6.96 -3.35 10.66
CA ARG A 124 6.71 -2.51 11.83
C ARG A 124 5.39 -2.82 12.54
N LEU A 125 4.45 -3.49 11.86
CA LEU A 125 3.24 -4.04 12.46
C LEU A 125 3.47 -5.33 13.27
N ASP A 126 4.62 -5.99 13.10
CA ASP A 126 5.05 -7.21 13.82
C ASP A 126 3.93 -8.28 13.95
N THR A 127 3.40 -8.46 15.16
CA THR A 127 2.37 -9.45 15.54
C THR A 127 0.94 -8.97 15.34
N THR A 128 0.73 -7.81 14.70
CA THR A 128 -0.60 -7.41 14.21
C THR A 128 -1.10 -8.44 13.20
N ARG A 129 -2.39 -8.79 13.27
CA ARG A 129 -3.01 -9.74 12.32
C ARG A 129 -3.28 -9.04 10.99
N CYS A 130 -2.64 -9.53 9.94
CA CYS A 130 -3.05 -9.24 8.57
C CYS A 130 -4.14 -10.27 8.19
N VAL A 131 -5.39 -9.81 8.08
CA VAL A 131 -6.59 -10.63 7.87
C VAL A 131 -7.12 -10.43 6.45
N VAL A 132 -7.55 -11.52 5.81
CA VAL A 132 -8.19 -11.53 4.48
C VAL A 132 -9.53 -12.25 4.55
N GLY A 133 -10.51 -11.77 3.79
CA GLY A 133 -11.78 -12.48 3.60
C GLY A 133 -12.93 -11.59 3.12
N PRO A 134 -14.14 -12.17 2.98
CA PRO A 134 -14.39 -13.61 3.03
C PRO A 134 -13.76 -14.34 1.83
N ILE A 135 -13.34 -15.59 2.00
CA ILE A 135 -12.80 -16.42 0.90
C ILE A 135 -13.86 -16.49 -0.21
N GLY A 136 -13.44 -16.22 -1.45
CA GLY A 136 -14.32 -16.06 -2.61
C GLY A 136 -14.78 -14.63 -2.88
N GLY A 137 -14.44 -13.67 -2.01
CA GLY A 137 -14.57 -12.23 -2.26
C GLY A 137 -13.35 -11.63 -2.96
N GLU A 138 -13.33 -10.29 -3.03
CA GLU A 138 -12.21 -9.51 -3.60
C GLU A 138 -10.94 -9.62 -2.74
N ALA A 139 -9.77 -9.39 -3.36
CA ALA A 139 -8.49 -9.41 -2.66
C ALA A 139 -8.44 -8.27 -1.62
N THR A 140 -8.06 -8.59 -0.38
CA THR A 140 -7.96 -7.59 0.69
C THR A 140 -6.60 -6.91 0.62
N PHE A 141 -6.56 -5.61 0.32
CA PHE A 141 -5.33 -4.81 0.41
C PHE A 141 -4.87 -4.71 1.87
N MET A 142 -3.58 -4.95 2.10
CA MET A 142 -2.90 -4.82 3.40
C MET A 142 -1.99 -3.59 3.43
N CYS A 143 -1.41 -3.25 2.29
CA CYS A 143 -0.62 -2.04 2.11
C CYS A 143 -0.73 -1.55 0.67
N THR A 144 -0.97 -0.25 0.49
CA THR A 144 -0.71 0.44 -0.77
C THR A 144 0.32 1.52 -0.53
N ALA A 145 1.42 1.50 -1.27
CA ALA A 145 2.46 2.53 -1.26
C ALA A 145 2.44 3.31 -2.58
N ASN A 146 2.51 4.63 -2.47
CA ASN A 146 2.82 5.50 -3.59
C ASN A 146 3.92 6.51 -3.20
N SER A 147 4.77 6.80 -4.19
CA SER A 147 5.95 7.66 -4.07
C SER A 147 5.88 8.78 -5.09
N PHE A 148 6.85 9.70 -5.03
CA PHE A 148 7.06 10.70 -6.06
C PHE A 148 7.30 10.10 -7.48
N ALA A 149 7.15 10.95 -8.50
CA ALA A 149 6.99 10.61 -9.90
C ALA A 149 8.08 9.69 -10.49
N GLY A 150 7.64 8.60 -11.12
CA GLY A 150 8.46 7.74 -11.97
C GLY A 150 8.20 6.25 -11.74
N GLU A 151 8.08 5.84 -10.48
CA GLU A 151 7.78 4.44 -10.13
C GLU A 151 6.28 4.12 -10.20
N PRO A 152 5.90 2.90 -10.58
CA PRO A 152 4.55 2.40 -10.31
C PRO A 152 4.31 2.29 -8.79
N PRO A 153 3.07 2.48 -8.32
CA PRO A 153 2.69 2.17 -6.94
C PRO A 153 2.98 0.70 -6.61
N ALA A 154 2.94 0.36 -5.33
CA ALA A 154 2.92 -1.03 -4.87
C ALA A 154 1.64 -1.32 -4.12
N TYR A 155 1.00 -2.43 -4.45
CA TYR A 155 -0.17 -2.98 -3.78
C TYR A 155 0.22 -4.35 -3.24
N ILE A 156 0.12 -4.51 -1.93
CA ILE A 156 0.21 -5.79 -1.23
C ILE A 156 -1.22 -6.18 -0.88
N ALA A 157 -1.76 -7.13 -1.63
CA ALA A 157 -3.11 -7.67 -1.42
C ALA A 157 -3.01 -9.13 -0.97
N GLY A 158 -4.11 -9.70 -0.49
CA GLY A 158 -4.15 -11.13 -0.23
C GLY A 158 -5.55 -11.75 -0.21
N TRP A 159 -5.55 -13.08 -0.29
CA TRP A 159 -6.73 -13.93 -0.24
C TRP A 159 -6.42 -15.24 0.48
N GLY A 160 -7.48 -15.94 0.91
CA GLY A 160 -7.36 -17.22 1.60
C GLY A 160 -7.54 -18.43 0.68
N LEU A 161 -6.77 -19.48 0.92
CA LEU A 161 -7.10 -20.84 0.50
C LEU A 161 -8.07 -21.44 1.52
N GLY A 162 -9.19 -22.00 1.08
CA GLY A 162 -10.16 -22.66 1.95
C GLY A 162 -11.61 -22.59 1.46
N SER A 163 -12.55 -22.82 2.37
CA SER A 163 -13.99 -22.78 2.10
C SER A 163 -14.51 -21.35 1.94
N ILE A 164 -15.39 -21.15 0.96
CA ILE A 164 -16.06 -19.86 0.70
C ILE A 164 -16.72 -19.33 1.97
N GLY A 165 -16.59 -18.02 2.23
CA GLY A 165 -17.14 -17.37 3.42
C GLY A 165 -16.20 -17.36 4.64
N GLY A 166 -15.11 -18.14 4.64
CA GLY A 166 -14.12 -18.13 5.72
C GLY A 166 -13.22 -16.89 5.72
N TYR A 167 -12.48 -16.67 6.80
CA TYR A 167 -11.40 -15.69 6.89
C TYR A 167 -10.07 -16.41 7.10
N VAL A 168 -8.98 -15.84 6.57
CA VAL A 168 -7.62 -16.32 6.84
C VAL A 168 -6.79 -15.18 7.41
N SER A 169 -5.85 -15.47 8.29
CA SER A 169 -4.93 -14.46 8.82
C SER A 169 -3.52 -15.00 9.03
N SER A 170 -2.55 -14.11 8.96
CA SER A 170 -1.16 -14.32 9.36
C SER A 170 -0.69 -13.12 10.17
N TYR A 171 0.52 -13.13 10.71
CA TYR A 171 1.09 -11.89 11.26
C TYR A 171 1.60 -11.00 10.14
N CYS A 172 1.52 -9.68 10.28
CA CYS A 172 1.94 -8.77 9.21
C CYS A 172 3.44 -8.86 8.91
N ARG A 173 4.28 -9.24 9.89
CA ARG A 173 5.69 -9.63 9.62
C ARG A 173 5.85 -10.86 8.72
N ASP A 174 4.92 -11.81 8.78
CA ASP A 174 4.95 -13.03 7.96
C ASP A 174 4.56 -12.74 6.50
N VAL A 175 3.64 -11.79 6.32
CA VAL A 175 3.31 -11.17 5.03
C VAL A 175 4.50 -10.36 4.53
N ALA A 176 5.13 -9.54 5.38
CA ALA A 176 6.32 -8.78 5.03
C ALA A 176 7.48 -9.70 4.61
N ALA A 177 7.65 -10.86 5.24
CA ALA A 177 8.63 -11.85 4.83
C ALA A 177 8.33 -12.49 3.45
N ALA A 178 7.06 -12.52 3.02
CA ALA A 178 6.68 -12.88 1.65
C ALA A 178 7.02 -11.73 0.66
N VAL A 179 6.69 -10.48 1.02
CA VAL A 179 7.03 -9.28 0.24
C VAL A 179 8.56 -9.13 0.07
N TYR A 180 9.34 -9.42 1.11
CA TYR A 180 10.81 -9.43 1.09
C TYR A 180 11.34 -10.43 0.06
N ARG A 181 10.73 -11.62 0.01
CA ARG A 181 11.07 -12.67 -0.96
C ARG A 181 10.80 -12.25 -2.39
N VAL A 182 9.78 -11.42 -2.66
CA VAL A 182 9.59 -10.81 -4.00
C VAL A 182 10.71 -9.83 -4.32
N GLY A 183 11.05 -8.96 -3.35
CA GLY A 183 12.14 -7.99 -3.45
C GLY A 183 13.47 -8.63 -3.85
N THR A 184 13.81 -9.78 -3.27
CA THR A 184 15.10 -10.45 -3.47
C THR A 184 15.10 -11.53 -4.56
N ALA A 185 14.06 -12.37 -4.64
CA ALA A 185 14.08 -13.56 -5.50
C ALA A 185 13.42 -13.37 -6.88
N CYS A 186 12.51 -12.40 -7.05
CA CYS A 186 11.81 -12.23 -8.32
C CYS A 186 12.59 -11.31 -9.29
N PRO A 187 12.57 -11.60 -10.61
CA PRO A 187 13.24 -10.76 -11.60
C PRO A 187 12.60 -9.36 -11.64
N TYR A 188 13.44 -8.36 -11.83
CA TYR A 188 13.00 -6.99 -12.12
C TYR A 188 12.67 -6.90 -13.61
N TYR A 189 11.48 -6.43 -13.96
CA TYR A 189 11.05 -6.31 -15.37
C TYR A 189 10.37 -4.98 -15.65
N CYS A 190 10.38 -4.60 -16.93
CA CYS A 190 9.81 -3.34 -17.42
C CYS A 190 8.72 -3.60 -18.46
N LYS A 191 7.59 -2.87 -18.37
CA LYS A 191 6.53 -2.86 -19.37
C LYS A 191 6.03 -1.44 -19.60
N SER A 192 6.04 -0.99 -20.85
CA SER A 192 5.58 0.35 -21.25
C SER A 192 6.22 1.50 -20.45
N GLY A 193 7.54 1.42 -20.22
CA GLY A 193 8.30 2.42 -19.47
C GLY A 193 8.14 2.38 -17.94
N LYS A 194 7.30 1.49 -17.39
CA LYS A 194 7.19 1.24 -15.95
C LYS A 194 7.92 -0.05 -15.59
N CYS A 195 8.76 0.00 -14.55
CA CYS A 195 9.57 -1.13 -14.10
C CYS A 195 9.29 -1.47 -12.63
N GLY A 196 9.60 -2.70 -12.23
CA GLY A 196 9.36 -3.18 -10.87
C GLY A 196 9.37 -4.71 -10.76
N LYS A 197 8.65 -5.24 -9.76
CA LYS A 197 8.49 -6.69 -9.50
C LYS A 197 7.03 -7.05 -9.27
N SER A 198 6.62 -8.28 -9.59
CA SER A 198 5.29 -8.80 -9.27
C SER A 198 5.35 -10.30 -9.00
N ALA A 199 4.50 -10.79 -8.10
CA ALA A 199 4.49 -12.19 -7.68
C ALA A 199 3.21 -12.55 -6.90
N VAL A 200 3.01 -13.86 -6.71
CA VAL A 200 2.08 -14.45 -5.75
C VAL A 200 2.86 -15.37 -4.81
N MET A 201 2.81 -15.12 -3.51
CA MET A 201 3.62 -15.79 -2.48
C MET A 201 2.74 -16.24 -1.30
N ALA A 202 3.05 -17.34 -0.64
CA ALA A 202 2.44 -17.64 0.67
C ALA A 202 3.07 -16.77 1.78
N ALA A 203 2.27 -16.29 2.74
CA ALA A 203 2.79 -15.71 3.98
C ALA A 203 3.57 -16.78 4.78
N GLN A 204 4.75 -16.44 5.29
CA GLN A 204 5.67 -17.46 5.84
C GLN A 204 5.12 -18.17 7.09
N GLY A 205 4.27 -17.51 7.86
CA GLY A 205 3.60 -18.01 9.06
C GLY A 205 2.22 -18.65 8.81
N ASN A 206 1.67 -18.55 7.60
CA ASN A 206 0.42 -19.24 7.23
C ASN A 206 0.34 -19.50 5.72
N GLY A 207 0.55 -20.77 5.32
CA GLY A 207 0.49 -21.21 3.93
C GLY A 207 -0.90 -21.14 3.27
N ASP A 208 -1.97 -20.89 4.04
CA ASP A 208 -3.31 -20.65 3.50
C ASP A 208 -3.57 -19.16 3.20
N LEU A 209 -2.71 -18.22 3.64
CA LEU A 209 -2.80 -16.81 3.27
C LEU A 209 -1.85 -16.54 2.10
N ILE A 210 -2.44 -16.19 0.96
CA ILE A 210 -1.72 -15.89 -0.27
C ILE A 210 -1.63 -14.38 -0.44
N VAL A 211 -0.43 -13.90 -0.76
CA VAL A 211 -0.06 -12.49 -0.89
C VAL A 211 0.28 -12.19 -2.35
N GLU A 212 -0.40 -11.22 -2.94
CA GLU A 212 -0.12 -10.68 -4.27
C GLU A 212 0.60 -9.35 -4.17
N ILE A 213 1.58 -9.19 -5.07
CA ILE A 213 2.40 -7.99 -5.21
C ILE A 213 2.21 -7.47 -6.63
N ALA A 214 1.62 -6.29 -6.77
CA ALA A 214 1.32 -5.64 -8.06
C ALA A 214 1.44 -4.11 -7.98
N GLY A 215 1.34 -3.41 -9.13
CA GLY A 215 1.54 -1.96 -9.26
C GLY A 215 0.63 -1.29 -10.29
N TYR A 216 -0.68 -1.61 -10.24
CA TYR A 216 -1.75 -1.13 -11.13
C TYR A 216 -1.62 0.35 -11.56
#